data_AF-A0A925H854-F1
#
_entry.id   AF-A0A925H854-F1
#
_cell.length_a   1.000
_cell.length_b   1.000
_cell.length_c   1.000
_cell.angle_alpha   90.00
_cell.angle_beta   90.00
_cell.angle_gamma   90.00
#
_symmetry.space_group_name_H-M   'P 1'
#
loop_
_entity.id
_entity.type
_entity.pdbx_description
1 polymer ?
#
loop_
_entity_poly.entity_id
_entity_poly.type
_entity_poly.pdbx_seq_one_letter_code
_entity_poly.pdbx_strand_id
1 'polypeptide(L)'
;MSTTGGIKVFSGNAILALTEEICSHIGCDPGEATAARFSDGEFNFQILENVRGGDVFIVQPTCPPTDQNLMELLVMLDAFRRSSAERVTAVIPYYGYARSDKKDRPRVPIAAKMVSNLIATAGADRVLTIDLHAAQIQGFFDIPVDHLYAAPVFIGYYQANPLPNLTV
;
A
#
# COMPACT_ATOMS: atom_id res chain seq x y z
N MET A 1 26.43 -2.38 13.33
CA MET A 1 26.66 -3.27 12.17
C MET A 1 26.05 -2.57 10.97
N SER A 2 26.89 -2.02 10.11
CA SER A 2 26.47 -1.27 8.92
C SER A 2 26.49 -2.24 7.74
N THR A 3 25.30 -2.54 7.22
CA THR A 3 25.09 -3.21 5.94
C THR A 3 24.20 -2.30 5.12
N THR A 4 24.71 -1.92 3.94
CA THR A 4 23.99 -1.41 2.77
C THR A 4 22.50 -1.76 2.77
N GLY A 5 21.64 -0.72 2.75
CA GLY A 5 20.22 -0.83 2.41
C GLY A 5 19.28 -1.31 3.51
N GLY A 6 19.24 -0.66 4.68
CA GLY A 6 18.26 -0.98 5.72
C GLY A 6 16.80 -0.78 5.26
N ILE A 7 15.86 -1.42 5.96
CA ILE A 7 14.42 -1.23 5.77
C ILE A 7 14.06 0.23 6.02
N LYS A 8 13.28 0.84 5.12
CA LYS A 8 12.71 2.18 5.28
C LYS A 8 11.22 2.16 5.01
N VAL A 9 10.43 2.75 5.92
CA VAL A 9 8.98 2.75 5.83
C VAL A 9 8.48 4.18 5.70
N PHE A 10 7.74 4.48 4.64
CA PHE A 10 7.17 5.80 4.38
C PHE A 10 5.65 5.74 4.38
N SER A 11 5.01 6.81 4.85
CA SER A 11 3.56 6.95 4.79
C SER A 11 3.15 7.87 3.66
N GLY A 12 2.05 7.55 2.97
CA GLY A 12 1.28 8.58 2.27
C GLY A 12 0.31 9.31 3.21
N ASN A 13 -0.51 10.21 2.68
CA ASN A 13 -1.42 11.03 3.50
C ASN A 13 -2.62 10.26 4.07
N ALA A 14 -2.92 9.06 3.56
CA ALA A 14 -4.17 8.38 3.90
C ALA A 14 -4.13 7.71 5.29
N ILE A 15 -2.95 7.38 5.84
CA ILE A 15 -2.88 6.51 7.03
C ILE A 15 -1.63 6.69 7.93
N LEU A 16 -1.22 7.93 8.22
CA LEU A 16 0.00 8.17 9.04
C LEU A 16 0.06 7.37 10.35
N ALA A 17 -1.03 7.32 11.11
CA ALA A 17 -1.09 6.62 12.39
C ALA A 17 -0.78 5.10 12.27
N LEU A 18 -1.28 4.44 11.21
CA LEU A 18 -0.98 3.02 10.99
C LEU A 18 0.49 2.81 10.66
N THR A 19 1.08 3.72 9.87
CA THR A 19 2.50 3.64 9.53
C THR A 19 3.37 3.78 10.79
N GLU A 20 3.04 4.70 11.69
CA GLU A 20 3.72 4.87 12.97
C GLU A 20 3.60 3.61 13.85
N GLU A 21 2.41 2.99 13.92
CA GLU A 21 2.22 1.73 14.64
C GLU A 21 3.04 0.58 14.06
N ILE A 22 3.10 0.46 12.72
CA ILE A 22 3.93 -0.54 12.03
C ILE A 22 5.41 -0.32 12.39
N CYS A 23 5.90 0.91 12.25
CA CYS A 23 7.28 1.30 12.57
C CYS A 23 7.65 0.97 14.02
N SER A 24 6.77 1.33 14.97
CA SER A 24 6.91 1.01 16.38
C SER A 24 7.00 -0.51 16.63
N HIS A 25 6.17 -1.30 15.93
CA HIS A 25 6.15 -2.74 16.08
C HIS A 25 7.42 -3.43 15.55
N ILE A 26 8.02 -2.91 14.48
CA ILE A 26 9.23 -3.47 13.87
C ILE A 26 10.53 -2.82 14.36
N GLY A 27 10.43 -1.80 15.23
CA GLY A 27 11.57 -1.14 15.86
C GLY A 27 12.34 -0.22 14.92
N CYS A 28 11.66 0.52 14.04
CA CYS A 28 12.27 1.56 13.21
C CYS A 28 11.47 2.87 13.29
N ASP A 29 12.05 3.96 12.81
CA ASP A 29 11.36 5.24 12.68
C ASP A 29 10.72 5.37 11.28
N PRO A 30 9.58 6.08 11.13
CA PRO A 30 9.06 6.46 9.83
C PRO A 30 10.08 7.30 9.05
N GLY A 31 10.17 7.04 7.76
CA GLY A 31 11.08 7.76 6.87
C GLY A 31 10.69 9.22 6.67
N GLU A 32 11.70 10.06 6.44
CA GLU A 32 11.52 11.50 6.32
C GLU A 32 11.12 11.88 4.89
N ALA A 33 9.92 12.43 4.73
CA ALA A 33 9.42 12.93 3.45
C ALA A 33 8.44 14.09 3.63
N THR A 34 8.38 14.97 2.62
CA THR A 34 7.30 15.93 2.46
C THR A 34 6.22 15.31 1.59
N ALA A 35 4.99 15.23 2.09
CA ALA A 35 3.80 14.85 1.33
C ALA A 35 2.78 15.99 1.44
N ALA A 36 2.75 16.86 0.44
CA ALA A 36 1.95 18.07 0.46
C ALA A 36 1.17 18.26 -0.85
N ARG A 37 0.39 19.33 -0.92
CA ARG A 37 -0.34 19.73 -2.12
C ARG A 37 0.12 21.12 -2.54
N PHE A 38 0.30 21.32 -3.84
CA PHE A 38 0.44 22.66 -4.41
C PHE A 38 -0.89 23.42 -4.31
N SER A 39 -0.87 24.73 -4.57
CA SER A 39 -2.06 25.59 -4.46
C SER A 39 -3.20 25.20 -5.41
N ASP A 40 -2.89 24.52 -6.51
CA ASP A 40 -3.84 24.00 -7.49
C ASP A 40 -4.31 22.56 -7.19
N GLY A 41 -3.79 21.94 -6.13
CA GLY A 41 -4.17 20.60 -5.67
C GLY A 41 -3.30 19.45 -6.22
N GLU A 42 -2.29 19.73 -7.04
CA GLU A 42 -1.34 18.70 -7.48
C GLU A 42 -0.54 18.16 -6.29
N PHE A 43 -0.24 16.86 -6.32
CA PHE A 43 0.52 16.23 -5.24
C PHE A 43 2.01 16.56 -5.36
N ASN A 44 2.56 17.14 -4.30
CA ASN A 44 3.97 17.45 -4.18
C ASN A 44 4.62 16.47 -3.18
N PHE A 45 5.53 15.65 -3.67
CA PHE A 45 6.24 14.67 -2.85
C PHE A 45 7.75 14.85 -2.96
N GLN A 46 8.42 14.85 -1.81
CA GLN A 46 9.88 14.92 -1.73
C GLN A 46 10.41 13.99 -0.64
N ILE A 47 11.33 13.10 -1.00
CA ILE A 47 12.08 12.27 -0.06
C ILE A 47 13.16 13.17 0.58
N LEU A 48 13.25 13.21 1.91
CA LEU A 48 14.16 14.08 2.65
C LEU A 48 15.42 13.36 3.17
N GLU A 49 15.51 12.06 2.93
CA GLU A 49 16.65 11.24 3.36
C GLU A 49 17.21 10.34 2.23
N ASN A 50 18.40 9.79 2.44
CA ASN A 50 19.03 8.90 1.45
C ASN A 50 18.37 7.52 1.46
N VAL A 51 17.81 7.12 0.32
CA VAL A 51 17.13 5.83 0.10
C VAL A 51 17.85 4.91 -0.88
N ARG A 52 19.03 5.31 -1.38
CA ARG A 52 19.77 4.57 -2.40
C ARG A 52 20.15 3.19 -1.88
N GLY A 53 19.80 2.17 -2.66
CA GLY A 53 20.05 0.78 -2.29
C GLY A 53 19.22 0.29 -1.09
N GLY A 54 18.21 1.06 -0.65
CA GLY A 54 17.34 0.68 0.46
C GLY A 54 16.18 -0.21 0.04
N ASP A 55 15.67 -0.98 0.99
CA ASP A 55 14.41 -1.73 0.88
C ASP A 55 13.26 -0.87 1.43
N VAL A 56 12.51 -0.26 0.51
CA VAL A 56 11.50 0.76 0.82
C VAL A 56 10.11 0.14 0.86
N PHE A 57 9.36 0.46 1.91
CA PHE A 57 7.95 0.13 2.06
C PHE A 57 7.14 1.43 2.07
N ILE A 58 6.15 1.53 1.18
CA ILE A 58 5.25 2.69 1.12
C ILE A 58 3.88 2.24 1.61
N VAL A 59 3.48 2.73 2.79
CA VAL A 59 2.17 2.46 3.39
C VAL A 59 1.18 3.51 2.90
N GLN A 60 0.29 3.11 1.99
CA GLN A 60 -0.71 3.99 1.41
C GLN A 60 -1.93 3.18 0.93
N PRO A 61 -3.03 3.12 1.73
CA PRO A 61 -4.28 2.57 1.26
C PRO A 61 -4.89 3.47 0.19
N THR A 62 -5.65 2.87 -0.72
CA THR A 62 -6.38 3.60 -1.76
C THR A 62 -7.86 3.75 -1.37
N CYS A 63 -8.09 4.18 -0.13
CA CYS A 63 -9.42 4.48 0.43
C CYS A 63 -9.90 5.88 0.01
N PRO A 64 -11.16 6.27 0.28
CA PRO A 64 -11.66 7.60 -0.05
C PRO A 64 -10.80 8.73 0.57
N PRO A 65 -10.38 9.76 -0.21
CA PRO A 65 -10.62 9.95 -1.65
C PRO A 65 -9.73 9.05 -2.54
N THR A 66 -10.34 8.06 -3.19
CA THR A 66 -9.66 6.93 -3.84
C THR A 66 -8.63 7.36 -4.87
N ASP A 67 -9.03 8.26 -5.77
CA ASP A 67 -8.19 8.68 -6.90
C ASP A 67 -7.01 9.53 -6.43
N GLN A 68 -7.22 10.35 -5.40
CA GLN A 68 -6.16 11.16 -4.82
C GLN A 68 -5.13 10.27 -4.16
N ASN A 69 -5.55 9.35 -3.28
CA ASN A 69 -4.65 8.43 -2.59
C ASN A 69 -3.93 7.48 -3.56
N LEU A 70 -4.59 7.06 -4.64
CA LEU A 70 -3.93 6.31 -5.72
C LEU A 70 -2.87 7.15 -6.41
N MET A 71 -3.19 8.39 -6.80
CA MET A 71 -2.20 9.28 -7.44
C MET A 71 -1.01 9.58 -6.53
N GLU A 72 -1.24 9.76 -5.22
CA GLU A 72 -0.15 9.92 -4.26
C GLU A 72 0.77 8.69 -4.26
N LEU A 73 0.21 7.48 -4.16
CA LEU A 73 0.99 6.24 -4.21
C LEU A 73 1.84 6.16 -5.49
N LEU A 74 1.25 6.43 -6.66
CA LEU A 74 1.95 6.34 -7.94
C LEU A 74 3.12 7.33 -8.03
N VAL A 75 2.92 8.57 -7.57
CA VAL A 75 3.97 9.60 -7.53
C VAL A 75 5.09 9.22 -6.55
N MET A 76 4.73 8.69 -5.37
CA MET A 76 5.71 8.21 -4.40
C MET A 76 6.55 7.07 -4.99
N LEU A 77 5.91 6.07 -5.61
CA LEU A 77 6.60 4.94 -6.26
C LEU A 77 7.62 5.43 -7.31
N ASP A 78 7.23 6.36 -8.18
CA ASP A 78 8.15 6.95 -9.18
C ASP A 78 9.32 7.68 -8.50
N ALA A 79 9.07 8.44 -7.44
CA ALA A 79 10.12 9.15 -6.69
C ALA A 79 11.15 8.22 -6.07
N PHE A 80 10.73 7.11 -5.44
CA PHE A 80 11.65 6.12 -4.86
C PHE A 80 12.44 5.36 -5.93
N ARG A 81 11.78 4.98 -7.02
CA ARG A 81 12.43 4.32 -8.16
C ARG A 81 13.53 5.20 -8.75
N ARG A 82 13.25 6.49 -8.99
CA ARG A 82 14.24 7.46 -9.51
C ARG A 82 15.34 7.77 -8.52
N SER A 83 15.05 7.69 -7.22
CA SER A 83 16.02 7.85 -6.13
C SER A 83 16.90 6.61 -5.90
N SER A 84 16.82 5.61 -6.80
CA SER A 84 17.65 4.40 -6.77
C SER A 84 17.47 3.54 -5.52
N ALA A 85 16.25 3.45 -4.98
CA ALA A 85 15.90 2.39 -4.04
C ALA A 85 16.21 1.01 -4.68
N GLU A 86 16.67 0.05 -3.89
CA GLU A 86 16.94 -1.31 -4.39
C GLU A 86 15.63 -2.04 -4.68
N ARG A 87 14.65 -1.85 -3.79
CA ARG A 87 13.32 -2.43 -3.88
C ARG A 87 12.29 -1.47 -3.31
N VAL A 88 11.11 -1.42 -3.94
CA VAL A 88 9.97 -0.63 -3.49
C VAL A 88 8.73 -1.53 -3.37
N THR A 89 8.28 -1.76 -2.13
CA THR A 89 7.08 -2.52 -1.79
C THR A 89 5.92 -1.58 -1.52
N ALA A 90 4.84 -1.70 -2.29
CA ALA A 90 3.59 -0.97 -2.03
C ALA A 90 2.77 -1.72 -0.98
N VAL A 91 2.65 -1.16 0.21
CA VAL A 91 1.80 -1.67 1.29
C VAL A 91 0.44 -0.96 1.21
N ILE A 92 -0.57 -1.69 0.75
CA ILE A 92 -1.92 -1.19 0.44
C ILE A 92 -2.93 -1.93 1.33
N PRO A 93 -3.13 -1.52 2.61
CA PRO A 93 -4.02 -2.21 3.54
C PRO A 93 -5.45 -2.34 3.03
N TYR A 94 -5.94 -1.33 2.30
CA TYR A 94 -7.22 -1.36 1.59
C TYR A 94 -6.98 -1.07 0.12
N TYR A 95 -7.29 -2.05 -0.74
CA TYR A 95 -7.18 -1.93 -2.20
C TYR A 95 -8.48 -1.37 -2.79
N GLY A 96 -8.46 -0.07 -3.11
CA GLY A 96 -9.50 0.61 -3.89
C GLY A 96 -9.69 -0.02 -5.26
N TYR A 97 -10.85 0.23 -5.88
CA TYR A 97 -11.25 -0.38 -7.16
C TYR A 97 -11.42 -1.91 -7.18
N ALA A 98 -11.13 -2.63 -6.08
CA ALA A 98 -11.21 -4.10 -6.00
C ALA A 98 -12.57 -4.69 -6.42
N ARG A 99 -13.67 -3.95 -6.28
CA ARG A 99 -15.03 -4.38 -6.66
C ARG A 99 -15.29 -4.35 -8.18
N SER A 100 -14.39 -3.74 -8.96
CA SER A 100 -14.42 -3.71 -10.43
C SER A 100 -13.34 -4.66 -10.96
N ASP A 101 -13.47 -5.93 -10.61
CA ASP A 101 -12.54 -7.02 -10.92
C ASP A 101 -12.96 -7.87 -12.13
N LYS A 102 -14.19 -7.70 -12.62
CA LYS A 102 -14.71 -8.42 -13.79
C LYS A 102 -15.66 -7.57 -14.61
N LYS A 103 -15.95 -8.03 -15.82
CA LYS A 103 -17.03 -7.47 -16.64
C LYS A 103 -18.35 -8.13 -16.24
N ASP A 104 -19.13 -7.43 -15.41
CA ASP A 104 -20.49 -7.85 -15.02
C ASP A 104 -21.53 -7.53 -16.12
N ARG A 105 -21.22 -6.56 -16.99
CA ARG A 105 -22.06 -6.13 -18.11
C ARG A 105 -21.22 -5.69 -19.32
N PRO A 106 -21.81 -5.50 -20.51
CA PRO A 106 -21.07 -4.98 -21.67
C PRO A 106 -20.48 -3.58 -21.42
N ARG A 107 -19.28 -3.33 -21.95
CA ARG A 107 -18.61 -2.00 -22.00
C ARG A 107 -18.26 -1.36 -20.65
N VAL A 108 -18.00 -2.16 -19.60
CA VAL A 108 -17.41 -1.67 -18.34
C VAL A 108 -15.91 -1.95 -18.26
N PRO A 109 -15.15 -1.15 -17.50
CA PRO A 109 -13.73 -1.43 -17.24
C PRO A 109 -13.57 -2.60 -16.26
N ILE A 110 -12.36 -3.16 -16.23
CA ILE A 110 -11.85 -3.94 -15.10
C ILE A 110 -10.87 -3.03 -14.36
N ALA A 111 -11.41 -2.12 -13.54
CA ALA A 111 -10.60 -1.06 -12.95
C ALA A 111 -9.52 -1.62 -12.01
N ALA A 112 -9.79 -2.73 -11.30
CA ALA A 112 -8.79 -3.37 -10.46
C ALA A 112 -7.53 -3.82 -11.23
N LYS A 113 -7.69 -4.31 -12.48
CA LYS A 113 -6.57 -4.67 -13.37
C LYS A 113 -5.88 -3.44 -13.96
N MET A 114 -6.62 -2.38 -14.26
CA MET A 114 -6.01 -1.12 -14.69
C MET A 114 -5.12 -0.55 -13.57
N VAL A 115 -5.64 -0.50 -12.34
CA VAL A 115 -4.89 0.00 -11.17
C VAL A 115 -3.67 -0.87 -10.86
N SER A 116 -3.77 -2.19 -10.96
CA SER A 116 -2.61 -3.08 -10.74
C SER A 116 -1.50 -2.81 -11.76
N ASN A 117 -1.86 -2.59 -13.02
CA ASN A 117 -0.91 -2.22 -14.07
C ASN A 117 -0.24 -0.88 -13.78
N LEU A 118 -1.00 0.13 -13.31
CA LEU A 118 -0.44 1.44 -12.97
C LEU A 118 0.56 1.34 -11.82
N ILE A 119 0.23 0.61 -10.74
CA ILE A 119 1.10 0.41 -9.59
C ILE A 119 2.41 -0.28 -10.00
N ALA A 120 2.32 -1.37 -10.76
CA ALA A 120 3.50 -2.07 -11.27
C ALA A 120 4.34 -1.17 -12.19
N THR A 121 3.69 -0.43 -13.09
CA THR A 121 4.38 0.47 -14.04
C THR A 121 5.09 1.64 -13.34
N ALA A 122 4.46 2.22 -12.31
CA ALA A 122 5.02 3.31 -11.52
C ALA A 122 6.32 2.92 -10.81
N GLY A 123 6.49 1.64 -10.47
CA GLY A 123 7.74 1.13 -9.92
C GLY A 123 7.61 0.28 -8.67
N ALA A 124 6.43 -0.27 -8.37
CA ALA A 124 6.32 -1.26 -7.31
C ALA A 124 6.97 -2.58 -7.76
N ASP A 125 7.87 -3.10 -6.94
CA ASP A 125 8.48 -4.44 -7.13
C ASP A 125 7.65 -5.54 -6.48
N ARG A 126 6.83 -5.16 -5.49
CA ARG A 126 5.97 -6.06 -4.71
C ARG A 126 4.77 -5.29 -4.17
N VAL A 127 3.65 -5.98 -3.98
CA VAL A 127 2.47 -5.44 -3.29
C VAL A 127 2.17 -6.26 -2.05
N LEU A 128 1.87 -5.60 -0.94
CA LEU A 128 1.31 -6.22 0.26
C LEU A 128 -0.09 -5.64 0.49
N THR A 129 -1.09 -6.48 0.67
CA THR A 129 -2.48 -6.04 0.85
C THR A 129 -3.25 -6.97 1.77
N ILE A 130 -4.39 -6.51 2.30
CA ILE A 130 -5.20 -7.24 3.28
C ILE A 130 -6.60 -7.46 2.71
N ASP A 131 -7.10 -8.70 2.79
CA ASP A 131 -8.47 -9.10 2.46
C ASP A 131 -8.99 -8.49 1.14
N LEU A 132 -8.32 -8.81 0.04
CA LEU A 132 -8.76 -8.47 -1.31
C LEU A 132 -10.21 -8.94 -1.53
N HIS A 133 -11.03 -8.07 -2.11
CA HIS A 133 -12.43 -8.37 -2.41
C HIS A 133 -12.61 -9.70 -3.17
N ALA A 134 -11.72 -9.97 -4.11
CA ALA A 134 -11.59 -11.24 -4.80
C ALA A 134 -10.12 -11.66 -4.80
N ALA A 135 -9.82 -12.87 -4.32
CA ALA A 135 -8.45 -13.37 -4.21
C ALA A 135 -7.73 -13.45 -5.58
N GLN A 136 -8.48 -13.57 -6.68
CA GLN A 136 -7.98 -13.60 -8.05
C GLN A 136 -7.33 -12.28 -8.50
N ILE A 137 -7.59 -11.17 -7.79
CA ILE A 137 -6.92 -9.88 -8.04
C ILE A 137 -5.39 -10.01 -7.93
N GLN A 138 -4.88 -10.97 -7.15
CA GLN A 138 -3.45 -11.29 -7.13
C GLN A 138 -2.91 -11.60 -8.55
N GLY A 139 -3.69 -12.32 -9.37
CA GLY A 139 -3.34 -12.62 -10.76
C GLY A 139 -3.45 -11.44 -11.72
N PHE A 140 -3.86 -10.25 -11.25
CA PHE A 140 -3.80 -9.02 -12.04
C PHE A 140 -2.44 -8.34 -11.98
N PHE A 141 -1.60 -8.70 -11.02
CA PHE A 141 -0.24 -8.18 -10.90
C PHE A 141 0.73 -9.11 -11.61
N ASP A 142 1.64 -8.53 -12.38
CA ASP A 142 2.78 -9.22 -12.97
C ASP A 142 4.02 -9.21 -12.04
N ILE A 143 3.82 -8.73 -10.80
CA ILE A 143 4.80 -8.66 -9.71
C ILE A 143 4.28 -9.45 -8.49
N PRO A 144 5.14 -9.90 -7.57
CA PRO A 144 4.71 -10.61 -6.36
C PRO A 144 3.68 -9.83 -5.53
N VAL A 145 2.65 -10.53 -5.06
CA VAL A 145 1.62 -10.00 -4.18
C VAL A 145 1.55 -10.86 -2.92
N ASP A 146 1.73 -10.22 -1.77
CA ASP A 146 1.46 -10.83 -0.47
C ASP A 146 0.04 -10.42 -0.02
N HIS A 147 -0.89 -11.36 -0.11
CA HIS A 147 -2.28 -11.18 0.30
C HIS A 147 -2.48 -11.74 1.71
N LEU A 148 -2.59 -10.84 2.69
CA LEU A 148 -2.78 -11.17 4.10
C LEU A 148 -4.29 -11.21 4.44
N TYR A 149 -4.62 -11.97 5.48
CA TYR A 149 -5.99 -12.09 5.99
C TYR A 149 -6.09 -11.46 7.38
N ALA A 150 -7.09 -10.61 7.63
CA ALA A 150 -7.36 -10.09 8.97
C ALA A 150 -8.15 -11.09 9.84
N ALA A 151 -8.68 -12.16 9.25
CA ALA A 151 -9.45 -13.19 9.95
C ALA A 151 -8.78 -13.70 11.25
N PRO A 152 -7.46 -13.99 11.31
CA PRO A 152 -6.82 -14.40 12.56
C PRO A 152 -6.91 -13.36 13.68
N VAL A 153 -6.88 -12.06 13.35
CA VAL A 153 -7.01 -10.96 14.33
C VAL A 153 -8.43 -10.93 14.88
N PHE A 154 -9.45 -11.02 14.02
CA PHE A 154 -10.86 -11.06 14.45
C PHE A 154 -11.16 -12.30 15.29
N ILE A 155 -10.67 -13.47 14.88
CA ILE A 155 -10.84 -14.72 15.63
C ILE A 155 -10.21 -14.59 17.02
N GLY A 156 -8.97 -14.07 17.11
CA GLY A 156 -8.31 -13.83 18.39
C GLY A 156 -9.10 -12.88 19.30
N TYR A 157 -9.67 -11.81 18.73
CA TYR A 157 -10.51 -10.89 19.47
C TYR A 157 -11.77 -11.57 20.05
N TYR A 158 -12.51 -12.33 19.24
CA TYR A 158 -13.74 -13.00 19.71
C TYR A 158 -13.46 -14.18 20.65
N GLN A 159 -12.29 -14.82 20.54
CA GLN A 159 -11.84 -15.82 21.53
C GLN A 159 -11.55 -15.19 22.89
N ALA A 160 -10.91 -14.00 22.90
CA ALA A 160 -10.65 -13.24 24.12
C ALA A 160 -11.91 -12.55 24.69
N ASN A 161 -12.90 -12.27 23.85
CA ASN A 161 -14.15 -11.59 24.19
C ASN A 161 -15.36 -12.46 23.80
N PRO A 162 -15.61 -13.56 24.53
CA PRO A 162 -16.64 -14.51 24.17
C PRO A 162 -18.04 -13.88 24.21
N LEU A 163 -18.77 -14.02 23.11
CA LEU A 163 -20.15 -13.57 22.97
C LEU A 163 -21.11 -14.77 23.14
N PRO A 164 -22.19 -14.65 23.94
CA PRO A 164 -23.18 -15.72 24.05
C PRO A 164 -23.90 -15.90 22.71
N ASN A 165 -24.11 -17.15 22.30
CA ASN A 165 -24.82 -17.52 21.06
C ASN A 165 -24.20 -16.95 19.77
N LEU A 166 -22.88 -16.78 19.72
CA LEU A 166 -22.18 -16.37 18.49
C LEU A 166 -22.40 -17.38 17.36
N THR A 167 -22.89 -16.91 16.21
CA THR A 167 -23.00 -17.67 14.96
C THR A 167 -22.19 -16.94 13.91
N VAL A 168 -21.28 -17.65 13.24
CA VAL A 168 -20.35 -17.10 12.24
C VAL A 168 -20.66 -17.72 10.87
#